data_AF-A0A5B9WHB8-F1
#
_entry.id   AF-A0A5B9WHB8-F1
#
_cell.length_a   1.000
_cell.length_b   1.000
_cell.length_c   1.000
_cell.angle_alpha   90.00
_cell.angle_beta   90.00
_cell.angle_gamma   90.00
#
_symmetry.space_group_name_H-M   'P 1'
#
loop_
_entity.id
_entity.type
_entity.pdbx_description
1 polymer ?
#
loop_
_entity_poly.entity_id
_entity_poly.type
_entity_poly.pdbx_seq_one_letter_code
_entity_poly.pdbx_strand_id
1 'polypeptide(L)'
;MRTLSKRRKRFLGITQDYLALYSYTNSKEQLVVSAGVLNFIWNSWNNFWRDYWLAHVTGGMNLDGTPLIPTHPTYIDKQGCHYLLFLLRKRKSHNLGDAISSCHQEATWGDPKIISDLSTALLSSHAHLATTLGVLSHYYTDIVHIQKIRNSFIHLNNENVFNLNPLTAYYSFSAPQKKPIDILEAKNIRSSQRCIDHLVDNVRGMIYNL
;
A
#
# COMPACT_ATOMS: atom_id res chain seq x y z
N MET A 1 18.28 9.83 -9.60
CA MET A 1 18.43 8.42 -9.17
C MET A 1 17.46 8.15 -8.03
N ARG A 2 16.66 7.07 -8.09
CA ARG A 2 15.75 6.68 -7.00
C ARG A 2 16.56 6.16 -5.81
N THR A 3 16.15 6.52 -4.60
CA THR A 3 16.77 6.02 -3.36
C THR A 3 15.67 5.51 -2.45
N LEU A 4 15.50 4.19 -2.38
CA LEU A 4 14.39 3.56 -1.66
C LEU A 4 14.46 3.85 -0.15
N SER A 5 15.66 3.95 0.44
CA SER A 5 15.82 4.34 1.84
C SER A 5 15.24 5.73 2.15
N LYS A 6 15.37 6.70 1.23
CA LYS A 6 14.73 8.03 1.36
C LYS A 6 13.21 7.94 1.22
N ARG A 7 12.70 7.07 0.34
CA ARG A 7 11.26 6.84 0.18
C ARG A 7 10.64 6.17 1.41
N ARG A 8 11.32 5.20 2.00
CA ARG A 8 10.96 4.60 3.30
C ARG A 8 10.85 5.67 4.38
N LYS A 9 11.90 6.49 4.57
CA LYS A 9 11.88 7.59 5.56
C LYS A 9 10.72 8.55 5.34
N ARG A 10 10.45 8.92 4.09
CA ARG A 10 9.32 9.80 3.74
C ARG A 10 7.98 9.16 4.07
N PHE A 11 7.76 7.90 3.70
CA PHE A 11 6.54 7.17 4.01
C PHE A 11 6.30 7.14 5.53
N LEU A 12 7.32 6.75 6.30
CA LEU A 12 7.24 6.66 7.76
C LEU A 12 6.93 8.01 8.41
N GLY A 13 7.54 9.10 7.93
CA GLY A 13 7.26 10.46 8.41
C GLY A 13 5.82 10.88 8.12
N ILE A 14 5.36 10.75 6.86
CA ILE A 14 3.98 11.07 6.47
C ILE A 14 2.99 10.27 7.31
N THR A 15 3.22 8.97 7.47
CA THR A 15 2.30 8.12 8.25
C THR A 15 2.22 8.56 9.71
N GLN A 16 3.34 8.95 10.32
CA GLN A 16 3.37 9.45 11.69
C GLN A 16 2.62 10.79 11.81
N ASP A 17 2.86 11.72 10.91
CA ASP A 17 2.25 13.06 10.93
C ASP A 17 0.73 12.99 10.75
N TYR A 18 0.26 12.18 9.80
CA TYR A 18 -1.18 12.04 9.53
C TYR A 18 -1.90 11.21 10.60
N LEU A 19 -1.25 10.20 11.20
CA LEU A 19 -1.85 9.49 12.33
C LEU A 19 -2.04 10.42 13.54
N ALA A 20 -1.14 11.38 13.76
CA ALA A 20 -1.31 12.37 14.81
C ALA A 20 -2.58 13.21 14.61
N LEU A 21 -2.90 13.59 13.37
CA LEU A 21 -4.11 14.35 13.05
C LEU A 21 -5.41 13.64 13.43
N TYR A 22 -5.44 12.30 13.37
CA TYR A 22 -6.59 11.51 13.79
C TYR A 22 -6.95 11.73 15.27
N SER A 23 -5.93 11.93 16.11
CA SER A 23 -6.10 12.10 17.56
C SER A 23 -6.70 13.45 17.95
N TYR A 24 -6.67 14.46 17.06
CA TYR A 24 -7.14 15.82 17.34
C TYR A 24 -8.56 16.10 16.84
N THR A 25 -9.26 15.09 16.33
CA THR A 25 -10.56 15.29 15.69
C THR A 25 -11.70 15.37 16.72
N ASN A 26 -12.64 16.30 16.51
CA ASN A 26 -13.91 16.30 17.23
C ASN A 26 -14.89 15.32 16.56
N SER A 27 -15.97 14.97 17.26
CA SER A 27 -16.96 13.99 16.80
C SER A 27 -17.71 14.37 15.51
N LYS A 28 -17.72 15.66 15.12
CA LYS A 28 -18.38 16.13 13.89
C LYS A 28 -17.49 15.95 12.66
N GLU A 29 -16.18 16.13 12.82
CA GLU A 29 -15.20 16.08 11.74
C GLU A 29 -14.51 14.71 11.62
N GLN A 30 -14.70 13.84 12.61
CA GLN A 30 -14.03 12.54 12.71
C GLN A 30 -14.11 11.73 11.42
N LEU A 31 -15.27 11.65 10.75
CA LEU A 31 -15.40 10.89 9.51
C LEU A 31 -14.53 11.46 8.37
N VAL A 32 -14.59 12.77 8.16
CA VAL A 32 -13.86 13.46 7.07
C VAL A 32 -12.36 13.38 7.31
N VAL A 33 -11.93 13.65 8.54
CA VAL A 33 -10.50 13.58 8.89
C VAL A 33 -10.00 12.14 8.79
N SER A 34 -10.76 11.15 9.25
CA SER A 34 -10.39 9.73 9.14
C SER A 34 -10.26 9.29 7.68
N ALA A 35 -11.20 9.68 6.83
CA ALA A 35 -11.13 9.40 5.40
C ALA A 35 -9.88 10.05 4.77
N GLY A 36 -9.58 11.30 5.14
CA GLY A 36 -8.37 12.01 4.74
C GLY A 36 -7.10 11.28 5.17
N VAL A 37 -6.95 11.00 6.46
CA VAL A 37 -5.78 10.32 7.06
C VAL A 37 -5.52 8.98 6.38
N LEU A 38 -6.54 8.11 6.29
CA LEU A 38 -6.40 6.80 5.65
C LEU A 38 -6.02 6.92 4.18
N ASN A 39 -6.62 7.87 3.45
CA ASN A 39 -6.32 8.07 2.03
C ASN A 39 -4.91 8.61 1.81
N PHE A 40 -4.43 9.54 2.64
CA PHE A 40 -3.07 10.05 2.54
C PHE A 40 -2.03 8.96 2.85
N ILE A 41 -2.24 8.17 3.91
CA ILE A 41 -1.37 7.04 4.27
C ILE A 41 -1.35 6.03 3.12
N TRP A 42 -2.52 5.64 2.60
CA TRP A 42 -2.62 4.69 1.51
C TRP A 42 -2.01 5.22 0.20
N ASN A 43 -2.16 6.50 -0.11
CA ASN A 43 -1.53 7.09 -1.28
C ASN A 43 0.01 7.10 -1.12
N SER A 44 0.52 7.45 0.07
CA SER A 44 1.95 7.38 0.35
C SER A 44 2.49 5.94 0.26
N TRP A 45 1.72 4.96 0.71
CA TRP A 45 2.00 3.53 0.55
C TRP A 45 2.12 3.13 -0.93
N ASN A 46 1.15 3.50 -1.77
CA ASN A 46 1.22 3.21 -3.21
C ASN A 46 2.38 3.91 -3.90
N ASN A 47 2.71 5.14 -3.50
CA ASN A 47 3.85 5.86 -4.05
C ASN A 47 5.19 5.20 -3.68
N PHE A 48 5.32 4.70 -2.45
CA PHE A 48 6.49 3.91 -2.05
C PHE A 48 6.63 2.68 -2.95
N TRP A 49 5.57 1.88 -3.09
CA TRP A 49 5.61 0.67 -3.91
C TRP A 49 5.85 0.95 -5.38
N ARG A 50 5.25 2.00 -5.94
CA ARG A 50 5.54 2.45 -7.30
C ARG A 50 7.03 2.70 -7.51
N ASP A 51 7.65 3.47 -6.62
CA ASP A 51 9.08 3.76 -6.68
C ASP A 51 9.92 2.49 -6.44
N TYR A 52 9.48 1.60 -5.57
CA TYR A 52 10.10 0.29 -5.32
C TYR A 52 10.17 -0.53 -6.60
N TRP A 53 9.04 -0.72 -7.30
CA TRP A 53 9.01 -1.46 -8.57
C TRP A 53 9.82 -0.79 -9.67
N LEU A 54 9.69 0.53 -9.81
CA LEU A 54 10.44 1.28 -10.81
C LEU A 54 11.96 1.23 -10.57
N ALA A 55 12.42 1.16 -9.32
CA ALA A 55 13.85 1.03 -9.03
C ALA A 55 14.42 -0.31 -9.50
N HIS A 56 13.65 -1.40 -9.46
CA HIS A 56 14.07 -2.71 -9.99
C HIS A 56 14.10 -2.74 -11.53
N VAL A 57 13.24 -1.93 -12.17
CA VAL A 57 13.19 -1.86 -13.63
C VAL A 57 14.24 -0.90 -14.19
N THR A 58 14.32 0.32 -13.65
CA THR A 58 15.10 1.43 -14.22
C THR A 58 16.37 1.76 -13.45
N GLY A 59 16.55 1.15 -12.27
CA GLY A 59 17.73 1.32 -11.43
C GLY A 59 17.51 2.32 -10.30
N GLY A 60 18.42 2.29 -9.33
CA GLY A 60 18.37 3.13 -8.14
C GLY A 60 19.21 2.55 -7.02
N MET A 61 18.94 3.03 -5.80
CA MET A 61 19.56 2.52 -4.58
C MET A 61 18.50 1.80 -3.76
N ASN A 62 18.83 0.60 -3.32
CA ASN A 62 18.02 -0.27 -2.48
C ASN A 62 17.84 0.32 -1.05
N LEU A 63 17.08 -0.38 -0.21
CA LEU A 63 16.75 0.04 1.16
C LEU A 63 17.96 0.06 2.11
N ASP A 64 18.95 -0.80 1.86
CA ASP A 64 20.25 -0.85 2.53
C ASP A 64 21.28 0.13 1.95
N GLY A 65 20.92 0.83 0.87
CA GLY A 65 21.80 1.77 0.17
C GLY A 65 22.70 1.13 -0.89
N THR A 66 22.56 -0.16 -1.18
CA THR A 66 23.27 -0.80 -2.30
C THR A 66 22.64 -0.42 -3.65
N PRO A 67 23.40 -0.34 -4.76
CA PRO A 67 22.82 -0.13 -6.08
C PRO A 67 21.96 -1.32 -6.54
N LEU A 68 20.78 -1.04 -7.09
CA LEU A 68 19.96 -2.04 -7.77
C LEU A 68 20.40 -2.17 -9.23
N ILE A 69 20.64 -3.40 -9.67
CA ILE A 69 20.87 -3.71 -11.08
C ILE A 69 19.52 -3.61 -11.79
N PRO A 70 19.35 -2.75 -12.79
CA PRO A 70 18.06 -2.61 -13.49
C PRO A 70 17.81 -3.71 -14.52
N THR A 71 16.56 -4.15 -14.67
CA THR A 71 16.15 -4.99 -15.81
C THR A 71 16.19 -4.22 -17.15
N HIS A 72 15.82 -2.94 -17.13
CA HIS A 72 15.77 -2.03 -18.28
C HIS A 72 16.36 -0.64 -17.93
N PRO A 73 17.71 -0.51 -17.90
CA PRO A 73 18.39 0.72 -17.43
C PRO A 73 18.05 1.99 -18.21
N THR A 74 17.67 1.87 -19.48
CA THR A 74 17.41 3.00 -20.36
C THR A 74 15.97 3.50 -20.30
N TYR A 75 15.09 2.82 -19.55
CA TYR A 75 13.68 3.18 -19.49
C TYR A 75 13.44 4.42 -18.63
N ILE A 76 12.61 5.32 -19.14
CA ILE A 76 11.96 6.34 -18.31
C ILE A 76 10.81 5.73 -17.51
N ASP A 77 10.29 6.44 -16.52
CA ASP A 77 9.22 5.99 -15.62
C ASP A 77 8.00 5.46 -16.36
N LYS A 78 7.56 6.17 -17.41
CA LYS A 78 6.39 5.76 -18.19
C LYS A 78 6.60 4.42 -18.90
N GLN A 79 7.83 4.16 -19.36
CA GLN A 79 8.21 2.90 -19.99
C GLN A 79 8.33 1.78 -18.94
N GLY A 80 8.95 2.08 -17.80
CA GLY A 80 9.02 1.17 -16.66
C GLY A 80 7.63 0.77 -16.15
N CYS A 81 6.71 1.73 -15.99
CA CYS A 81 5.33 1.45 -15.63
C CYS A 81 4.61 0.59 -16.67
N HIS A 82 4.82 0.85 -17.97
CA HIS A 82 4.23 0.02 -19.03
C HIS A 82 4.72 -1.43 -18.94
N TYR A 83 6.02 -1.63 -18.76
CA TYR A 83 6.62 -2.95 -18.58
C TYR A 83 6.03 -3.68 -17.37
N LEU A 84 5.94 -3.02 -16.22
CA LEU A 84 5.34 -3.60 -15.01
C LEU A 84 3.87 -4.00 -15.22
N LEU A 85 3.09 -3.20 -15.95
CA LEU A 85 1.70 -3.55 -16.29
C LEU A 85 1.60 -4.75 -17.23
N PHE A 86 2.57 -4.92 -18.13
CA PHE A 86 2.70 -6.11 -18.96
C PHE A 86 3.02 -7.36 -18.12
N LEU A 87 3.96 -7.27 -17.16
CA LEU A 87 4.24 -8.36 -16.22
C LEU A 87 3.00 -8.77 -15.42
N LEU A 88 2.17 -7.80 -15.04
CA LEU A 88 0.90 -8.01 -14.35
C LEU A 88 -0.24 -8.53 -15.26
N ARG A 89 0.02 -8.78 -16.55
CA ARG A 89 -0.99 -9.14 -17.56
C ARG A 89 -2.14 -8.13 -17.68
N LYS A 90 -1.92 -6.89 -17.22
CA LYS A 90 -2.83 -5.76 -17.43
C LYS A 90 -2.62 -5.12 -18.81
N ARG A 91 -1.56 -5.52 -19.51
CA ARG A 91 -1.29 -5.23 -20.92
C ARG A 91 -0.98 -6.53 -21.66
N LYS A 92 -1.42 -6.62 -22.92
CA LYS A 92 -1.23 -7.83 -23.75
C LYS A 92 0.20 -8.00 -24.26
N SER A 93 0.91 -6.90 -24.48
CA SER A 93 2.25 -6.90 -25.05
C SER A 93 3.09 -5.78 -24.46
N HIS A 94 4.40 -5.89 -24.62
CA HIS A 94 5.36 -4.83 -24.37
C HIS A 94 6.52 -4.96 -25.35
N ASN A 95 6.72 -3.91 -26.15
CA ASN A 95 7.88 -3.72 -26.99
C ASN A 95 8.86 -2.75 -26.33
N LEU A 96 10.12 -2.81 -26.76
CA LEU A 96 11.16 -1.91 -26.28
C LEU A 96 10.73 -0.45 -26.49
N GLY A 97 10.65 0.31 -25.40
CA GLY A 97 10.29 1.71 -25.43
C GLY A 97 8.78 2.02 -25.35
N ASP A 98 7.91 1.01 -25.31
CA ASP A 98 6.48 1.21 -25.06
C ASP A 98 6.25 1.92 -23.73
N ALA A 99 5.35 2.91 -23.73
CA ALA A 99 5.07 3.76 -22.58
C ALA A 99 3.57 3.91 -22.34
N ILE A 100 3.18 4.09 -21.09
CA ILE A 100 1.79 4.47 -20.78
C ILE A 100 1.51 5.90 -21.26
N SER A 101 0.30 6.12 -21.80
CA SER A 101 -0.12 7.44 -22.30
C SER A 101 -0.68 8.32 -21.19
N SER A 102 -1.24 7.73 -20.13
CA SER A 102 -1.95 8.45 -19.07
C SER A 102 -1.73 7.82 -17.69
N CYS A 103 -1.93 8.61 -16.63
CA CYS A 103 -1.81 8.15 -15.24
C CYS A 103 -2.93 7.19 -14.80
N HIS A 104 -4.12 7.26 -15.40
CA HIS A 104 -5.25 6.38 -15.07
C HIS A 104 -5.04 4.92 -15.50
N GLN A 105 -3.98 4.64 -16.26
CA GLN A 105 -3.62 3.29 -16.69
C GLN A 105 -2.77 2.54 -15.65
N GLU A 106 -2.38 3.20 -14.56
CA GLU A 106 -1.56 2.61 -13.51
C GLU A 106 -2.34 1.63 -12.63
N ALA A 107 -1.61 0.67 -12.05
CA ALA A 107 -2.16 -0.27 -11.10
C ALA A 107 -2.14 0.30 -9.68
N THR A 108 -2.89 -0.30 -8.75
CA THR A 108 -2.75 -0.03 -7.31
C THR A 108 -1.46 -0.68 -6.82
N TRP A 109 -0.33 0.01 -6.95
CA TRP A 109 1.01 -0.55 -6.77
C TRP A 109 1.27 -1.23 -5.42
N GLY A 110 0.56 -0.81 -4.37
CA GLY A 110 0.64 -1.38 -3.03
C GLY A 110 -0.45 -2.39 -2.69
N ASP A 111 -1.25 -2.83 -3.66
CA ASP A 111 -2.20 -3.94 -3.47
C ASP A 111 -1.41 -5.25 -3.22
N PRO A 112 -1.75 -6.05 -2.18
CA PRO A 112 -1.02 -7.27 -1.84
C PRO A 112 -0.87 -8.26 -2.99
N LYS A 113 -1.91 -8.39 -3.82
CA LYS A 113 -1.85 -9.28 -4.99
C LYS A 113 -0.86 -8.73 -6.02
N ILE A 114 -0.88 -7.42 -6.27
CA ILE A 114 0.08 -6.78 -7.19
C ILE A 114 1.51 -6.91 -6.67
N ILE A 115 1.74 -6.73 -5.36
CA ILE A 115 3.05 -6.92 -4.73
C ILE A 115 3.54 -8.35 -4.95
N SER A 116 2.67 -9.34 -4.68
CA SER A 116 3.00 -10.76 -4.87
C SER A 116 3.28 -11.10 -6.34
N ASP A 117 2.41 -10.67 -7.26
CA ASP A 117 2.51 -10.96 -8.69
C ASP A 117 3.80 -10.35 -9.28
N LEU A 118 4.11 -9.09 -8.96
CA LEU A 118 5.34 -8.44 -9.42
C LEU A 118 6.60 -9.04 -8.80
N SER A 119 6.59 -9.32 -7.49
CA SER A 119 7.74 -9.95 -6.83
C SER A 119 8.06 -11.31 -7.45
N THR A 120 7.03 -12.09 -7.75
CA THR A 120 7.17 -13.40 -8.41
C THR A 120 7.68 -13.25 -9.84
N ALA A 121 7.11 -12.33 -10.63
CA ALA A 121 7.50 -12.11 -12.02
C ALA A 121 8.95 -11.60 -12.17
N LEU A 122 9.44 -10.84 -11.20
CA LEU A 122 10.78 -10.26 -11.20
C LEU A 122 11.83 -11.12 -10.47
N LEU A 123 11.43 -12.20 -9.81
CA LEU A 123 12.27 -13.00 -8.93
C LEU A 123 13.51 -13.58 -9.63
N SER A 124 13.38 -13.97 -10.90
CA SER A 124 14.48 -14.51 -11.70
C SER A 124 15.59 -13.48 -11.96
N SER A 125 15.25 -12.19 -12.01
CA SER A 125 16.19 -11.10 -12.18
C SER A 125 16.66 -10.51 -10.85
N HIS A 126 15.88 -10.70 -9.78
CA HIS A 126 16.03 -10.03 -8.48
C HIS A 126 15.75 -11.00 -7.34
N ALA A 127 16.73 -11.85 -7.00
CA ALA A 127 16.55 -12.93 -6.03
C ALA A 127 16.09 -12.45 -4.64
N HIS A 128 16.48 -11.23 -4.23
CA HIS A 128 16.08 -10.64 -2.94
C HIS A 128 14.57 -10.36 -2.83
N LEU A 129 13.81 -10.38 -3.93
CA LEU A 129 12.36 -10.27 -3.91
C LEU A 129 11.68 -11.49 -3.24
N ALA A 130 12.41 -12.58 -3.02
CA ALA A 130 11.96 -13.67 -2.14
C ALA A 130 11.67 -13.17 -0.72
N THR A 131 12.49 -12.25 -0.20
CA THR A 131 12.25 -11.61 1.10
C THR A 131 10.97 -10.78 1.07
N THR A 132 10.72 -10.04 -0.02
CA THR A 132 9.47 -9.28 -0.19
C THR A 132 8.24 -10.18 -0.10
N LEU A 133 8.27 -11.35 -0.74
CA LEU A 133 7.19 -12.35 -0.66
C LEU A 133 7.02 -12.91 0.76
N GLY A 134 8.13 -13.27 1.42
CA GLY A 134 8.11 -13.75 2.80
C GLY A 134 7.51 -12.73 3.76
N VAL A 135 7.98 -11.48 3.70
CA VAL A 135 7.47 -10.38 4.53
C VAL A 135 5.99 -10.12 4.22
N LEU A 136 5.59 -10.05 2.95
CA LEU A 136 4.20 -9.82 2.55
C LEU A 136 3.24 -10.82 3.19
N SER A 137 3.63 -12.10 3.29
CA SER A 137 2.77 -13.14 3.86
C SER A 137 2.32 -12.84 5.29
N HIS A 138 3.15 -12.15 6.09
CA HIS A 138 2.84 -11.75 7.46
C HIS A 138 1.88 -10.56 7.54
N TYR A 139 1.90 -9.67 6.55
CA TYR A 139 1.14 -8.41 6.55
C TYR A 139 -0.06 -8.40 5.60
N TYR A 140 -0.24 -9.46 4.80
CA TYR A 140 -1.22 -9.53 3.71
C TYR A 140 -2.63 -9.11 4.16
N THR A 141 -3.13 -9.73 5.23
CA THR A 141 -4.48 -9.50 5.73
C THR A 141 -4.70 -8.05 6.16
N ASP A 142 -3.73 -7.45 6.84
CA ASP A 142 -3.86 -6.08 7.34
C ASP A 142 -3.80 -5.05 6.21
N ILE A 143 -3.00 -5.31 5.17
CA ILE A 143 -2.97 -4.47 3.97
C ILE A 143 -4.31 -4.55 3.21
N VAL A 144 -4.93 -5.73 3.14
CA VAL A 144 -6.29 -5.88 2.58
C VAL A 144 -7.31 -5.11 3.44
N HIS A 145 -7.19 -5.16 4.76
CA HIS A 145 -8.10 -4.46 5.66
C HIS A 145 -8.02 -2.94 5.50
N ILE A 146 -6.82 -2.34 5.49
CA ILE A 146 -6.68 -0.89 5.30
C ILE A 146 -7.21 -0.45 3.93
N GLN A 147 -7.00 -1.24 2.86
CA GLN A 147 -7.55 -0.96 1.53
C GLN A 147 -9.08 -0.97 1.54
N LYS A 148 -9.69 -2.00 2.14
CA LYS A 148 -11.15 -2.12 2.26
C LYS A 148 -11.75 -0.95 3.04
N ILE A 149 -11.23 -0.69 4.24
CA ILE A 149 -11.72 0.39 5.10
C ILE A 149 -11.56 1.75 4.41
N ARG A 150 -10.39 2.05 3.85
CA ARG A 150 -10.15 3.28 3.10
C ARG A 150 -11.15 3.45 1.96
N ASN A 151 -11.41 2.39 1.19
CA ASN A 151 -12.32 2.46 0.05
C ASN A 151 -13.76 2.74 0.50
N SER A 152 -14.21 2.14 1.62
CA SER A 152 -15.53 2.41 2.18
C SER A 152 -15.71 3.84 2.67
N PHE A 153 -14.63 4.48 3.13
CA PHE A 153 -14.66 5.85 3.63
C PHE A 153 -14.62 6.88 2.49
N ILE A 154 -13.90 6.58 1.41
CA ILE A 154 -13.81 7.47 0.23
C ILE A 154 -15.05 7.33 -0.67
N HIS A 155 -15.58 6.13 -0.80
CA HIS A 155 -16.75 5.83 -1.64
C HIS A 155 -17.92 5.40 -0.75
N LEU A 156 -18.41 6.33 0.08
CA LEU A 156 -19.43 6.09 1.08
C LEU A 156 -20.79 5.73 0.44
N ASN A 157 -20.99 4.45 0.15
CA ASN A 157 -22.23 3.89 -0.38
C ASN A 157 -22.57 2.57 0.33
N ASN A 158 -23.80 2.09 0.17
CA ASN A 158 -24.28 0.91 0.88
C ASN A 158 -23.46 -0.35 0.58
N GLU A 159 -23.01 -0.54 -0.66
CA GLU A 159 -22.19 -1.68 -1.07
C GLU A 159 -20.83 -1.68 -0.36
N ASN A 160 -20.14 -0.55 -0.35
CA ASN A 160 -18.83 -0.45 0.29
C ASN A 160 -18.93 -0.51 1.82
N VAL A 161 -20.00 -0.01 2.41
CA VAL A 161 -20.25 -0.18 3.86
C VAL A 161 -20.53 -1.66 4.16
N PHE A 162 -21.31 -2.35 3.33
CA PHE A 162 -21.56 -3.78 3.47
C PHE A 162 -20.26 -4.61 3.38
N ASN A 163 -19.32 -4.19 2.53
CA ASN A 163 -17.99 -4.81 2.41
C ASN A 163 -17.13 -4.73 3.69
N LEU A 164 -17.53 -3.95 4.70
CA LEU A 164 -16.90 -3.93 6.02
C LEU A 164 -17.40 -5.08 6.93
N ASN A 165 -18.57 -5.66 6.67
CA ASN A 165 -19.15 -6.71 7.51
C ASN A 165 -18.20 -7.90 7.74
N PRO A 166 -17.45 -8.41 6.74
CA PRO A 166 -16.50 -9.50 6.96
C PRO A 166 -15.38 -9.15 7.96
N LEU A 167 -15.08 -7.87 8.17
CA LEU A 167 -14.05 -7.44 9.12
C LEU A 167 -14.48 -7.66 10.57
N THR A 168 -15.78 -7.78 10.85
CA THR A 168 -16.29 -8.06 12.20
C THR A 168 -15.74 -9.35 12.82
N ALA A 169 -15.29 -10.30 12.01
CA ALA A 169 -14.62 -11.52 12.47
C ALA A 169 -13.20 -11.27 13.02
N TYR A 170 -12.62 -10.10 12.75
CA TYR A 170 -11.25 -9.72 13.13
C TYR A 170 -11.19 -8.63 14.20
N TYR A 171 -12.30 -7.92 14.40
CA TYR A 171 -12.38 -6.78 15.31
C TYR A 171 -13.55 -6.90 16.28
N SER A 172 -13.27 -6.68 17.57
CA SER A 172 -14.28 -6.58 18.62
C SER A 172 -14.74 -5.13 18.79
N PHE A 173 -16.05 -4.93 18.82
CA PHE A 173 -16.67 -3.63 19.02
C PHE A 173 -17.18 -3.49 20.46
N SER A 174 -16.98 -2.31 21.05
CA SER A 174 -17.43 -2.01 22.43
C SER A 174 -18.94 -1.80 22.55
N ALA A 175 -19.60 -1.50 21.43
CA ALA A 175 -21.04 -1.31 21.30
C ALA A 175 -21.49 -1.86 19.94
N PRO A 176 -22.79 -2.11 19.72
CA PRO A 176 -23.30 -2.44 18.39
C PRO A 176 -22.81 -1.39 17.38
N GLN A 177 -22.30 -1.83 16.23
CA GLN A 177 -21.83 -0.92 15.19
C GLN A 177 -22.99 -0.04 14.71
N LYS A 178 -22.92 1.26 14.97
CA LYS A 178 -23.96 2.23 14.58
C LYS A 178 -23.53 3.07 13.40
N LYS A 179 -22.21 3.22 13.19
CA LYS A 179 -21.63 4.06 12.15
C LYS A 179 -20.42 3.37 11.51
N PRO A 180 -20.13 3.63 10.22
CA PRO A 180 -18.93 3.10 9.57
C PRO A 180 -17.63 3.46 10.31
N ILE A 181 -17.57 4.65 10.92
CA ILE A 181 -16.41 5.14 11.68
C ILE A 181 -16.02 4.24 12.85
N ASP A 182 -16.99 3.51 13.43
CA ASP A 182 -16.79 2.67 14.60
C ASP A 182 -15.80 1.53 14.32
N ILE A 183 -15.59 1.14 13.05
CA ILE A 183 -14.57 0.14 12.68
C ILE A 183 -13.16 0.57 13.07
N LEU A 184 -12.85 1.87 13.01
CA LEU A 184 -11.50 2.38 13.29
C LEU A 184 -11.17 2.35 14.79
N GLU A 185 -12.21 2.48 15.62
CA GLU A 185 -12.11 2.41 17.08
C GLU A 185 -12.28 0.97 17.62
N ALA A 186 -12.73 0.04 16.77
CA ALA A 186 -12.83 -1.37 17.12
C ALA A 186 -11.44 -1.94 17.46
N LYS A 187 -11.38 -2.90 18.36
CA LYS A 187 -10.10 -3.53 18.76
C LYS A 187 -9.84 -4.78 17.94
N ASN A 188 -8.65 -4.93 17.40
CA ASN A 188 -8.22 -6.18 16.77
C ASN A 188 -8.25 -7.30 17.81
N ILE A 189 -8.87 -8.43 17.49
CA ILE A 189 -9.10 -9.53 18.45
C ILE A 189 -7.79 -10.16 18.94
N ARG A 190 -6.74 -10.17 18.11
CA ARG A 190 -5.45 -10.78 18.45
C ARG A 190 -4.56 -9.84 19.27
N SER A 191 -4.45 -8.58 18.86
CA SER A 191 -3.52 -7.63 19.48
C SER A 191 -4.16 -6.74 20.53
N SER A 192 -5.49 -6.68 20.62
CA SER A 192 -6.26 -5.71 21.42
C SER A 192 -5.99 -4.24 21.10
N GLN A 193 -5.21 -3.95 20.05
CA GLN A 193 -4.95 -2.59 19.58
C GLN A 193 -6.19 -2.05 18.85
N ARG A 194 -6.37 -0.72 18.87
CA ARG A 194 -7.37 -0.07 18.01
C ARG A 194 -7.08 -0.37 16.55
N CYS A 195 -8.11 -0.55 15.75
CA CYS A 195 -8.01 -0.95 14.35
C CYS A 195 -7.11 0.00 13.56
N ILE A 196 -7.30 1.32 13.70
CA ILE A 196 -6.46 2.28 12.99
C ILE A 196 -4.97 2.15 13.34
N ASP A 197 -4.65 2.05 14.63
CA ASP A 197 -3.26 1.92 15.11
C ASP A 197 -2.66 0.61 14.59
N HIS A 198 -3.41 -0.49 14.69
CA HIS A 198 -2.99 -1.80 14.21
C HIS A 198 -2.70 -1.82 12.71
N LEU A 199 -3.59 -1.24 11.89
CA LEU A 199 -3.42 -1.19 10.44
C LEU A 199 -2.21 -0.35 10.06
N VAL A 200 -2.04 0.81 10.69
CA VAL A 200 -0.94 1.72 10.42
C VAL A 200 0.39 1.11 10.82
N ASP A 201 0.47 0.47 11.99
CA ASP A 201 1.68 -0.19 12.45
C ASP A 201 2.06 -1.38 11.57
N ASN A 202 1.09 -2.12 11.02
CA ASN A 202 1.37 -3.21 10.09
C ASN A 202 1.92 -2.72 8.74
N VAL A 203 1.34 -1.67 8.13
CA VAL A 203 1.92 -1.13 6.88
C VAL A 203 3.31 -0.52 7.11
N ARG A 204 3.55 0.10 8.27
CA ARG A 204 4.90 0.56 8.67
C ARG A 204 5.84 -0.61 8.87
N GLY A 205 5.39 -1.63 9.59
CA GLY A 205 6.13 -2.85 9.90
C GLY A 205 6.59 -3.56 8.64
N MET A 206 5.72 -3.68 7.62
CA MET A 206 6.11 -4.23 6.33
C MET A 206 7.27 -3.46 5.72
N ILE A 207 7.19 -2.12 5.62
CA ILE A 207 8.26 -1.32 5.00
C ILE A 207 9.56 -1.36 5.83
N TYR A 208 9.47 -1.50 7.15
CA TYR A 208 10.64 -1.63 8.01
C TYR A 208 11.37 -2.96 7.82
N ASN A 209 10.63 -4.04 7.54
CA ASN A 209 11.16 -5.39 7.39
C ASN A 209 11.56 -5.74 5.94
N LEU A 210 11.42 -4.80 5.00
CA LEU A 210 12.05 -4.85 3.67
C LEU A 210 13.48 -4.30 3.73
#